data_AF-A0A923S3T6-F1
#
_entry.id   AF-A0A923S3T6-F1
#
_cell.length_a   1.000
_cell.length_b   1.000
_cell.length_c   1.000
_cell.angle_alpha   90.00
_cell.angle_beta   90.00
_cell.angle_gamma   90.00
#
_symmetry.space_group_name_H-M   'P 1'
#
loop_
_entity.id
_entity.type
_entity.pdbx_description
1 polymer ?
#
loop_
_entity_poly.entity_id
_entity_poly.type
_entity_poly.pdbx_seq_one_letter_code
_entity_poly.pdbx_strand_id
1 'polypeptide(L)' 'MIVCVCRRVSDREIARHARAGMSFDDIQFELGVATQCGQCEGCAREIVDQCCSSQPVAAIRDGVATRTDVSPAA' A
#
# COMPACT_ATOMS: atom_id res chain seq x y z
N MET A 1 -2.12 16.75 -3.77
CA MET A 1 -2.04 16.61 -5.24
C MET A 1 -3.13 15.67 -5.75
N ILE A 2 -3.70 15.92 -6.95
CA ILE A 2 -4.55 14.92 -7.62
C ILE A 2 -3.66 13.83 -8.21
N VAL A 3 -3.87 12.60 -7.76
CA VAL A 3 -3.13 11.41 -8.22
C VAL A 3 -3.88 10.73 -9.36
N CYS A 4 -5.20 10.56 -9.23
CA CYS A 4 -6.04 10.00 -10.29
C CYS A 4 -6.94 11.08 -10.88
N VAL A 5 -6.65 11.54 -12.10
CA VAL A 5 -7.48 12.55 -12.78
C VAL A 5 -8.83 11.96 -13.19
N CYS A 6 -8.85 10.71 -13.66
CA CYS A 6 -10.05 9.98 -14.09
C CYS A 6 -11.16 9.94 -13.02
N ARG A 7 -10.79 9.64 -11.78
CA ARG A 7 -11.73 9.53 -10.65
C ARG A 7 -11.63 10.69 -9.65
N ARG A 8 -10.79 11.68 -9.94
CA ARG A 8 -10.50 12.84 -9.07
C ARG A 8 -10.02 12.47 -7.66
N VAL A 9 -9.16 11.46 -7.56
CA VAL A 9 -8.61 11.00 -6.27
C VAL A 9 -7.33 11.75 -5.94
N SER A 10 -7.27 12.31 -4.74
CA SER A 10 -6.10 13.00 -4.20
C SER A 10 -5.16 12.09 -3.42
N ASP A 11 -3.89 12.49 -3.33
CA ASP A 11 -2.89 11.91 -2.44
C ASP A 11 -3.37 11.81 -0.99
N ARG A 12 -4.03 12.84 -0.50
CA ARG A 12 -4.56 12.90 0.87
C ARG A 12 -5.64 11.85 1.11
N GLU A 13 -6.49 11.59 0.13
CA GLU A 13 -7.50 10.53 0.23
C GLU A 13 -6.83 9.15 0.28
N ILE A 14 -5.90 8.87 -0.62
CA ILE A 14 -5.15 7.59 -0.63
C ILE A 14 -4.43 7.40 0.71
N ALA A 15 -3.67 8.40 1.16
CA ALA A 15 -2.93 8.35 2.42
C ALA A 15 -3.84 8.18 3.64
N ARG A 16 -5.05 8.76 3.63
CA ARG A 16 -6.03 8.58 4.70
C ARG A 16 -6.46 7.12 4.83
N HIS A 17 -6.75 6.46 3.71
CA HIS A 17 -7.21 5.06 3.75
C HIS A 17 -6.05 4.11 4.07
N ALA A 18 -4.86 4.35 3.50
CA ALA A 18 -3.66 3.58 3.82
C ALA A 18 -3.31 3.65 5.33
N ARG A 19 -3.38 4.84 5.93
CA ARG A 19 -3.16 5.01 7.38
C ARG A 19 -4.24 4.37 8.25
N ALA A 20 -5.43 4.12 7.70
CA ALA A 20 -6.48 3.34 8.35
C ALA A 20 -6.25 1.81 8.22
N GLY A 21 -5.14 1.38 7.59
CA GLY A 21 -4.77 -0.02 7.45
C GLY A 21 -5.39 -0.71 6.23
N MET A 22 -6.02 0.02 5.31
CA MET A 22 -6.56 -0.56 4.08
C MET A 22 -5.44 -0.95 3.12
N SER A 23 -5.61 -2.11 2.45
CA SER A 23 -4.73 -2.54 1.38
C SER A 23 -4.96 -1.70 0.11
N PHE A 24 -4.04 -1.75 -0.85
CA PHE A 24 -4.24 -1.03 -2.11
C PHE A 24 -5.49 -1.48 -2.86
N ASP A 25 -5.82 -2.77 -2.83
CA ASP A 25 -7.01 -3.31 -3.51
C ASP A 25 -8.31 -2.76 -2.89
N ASP A 26 -8.36 -2.64 -1.55
CA ASP A 26 -9.48 -2.00 -0.86
C ASP A 26 -9.57 -0.52 -1.22
N ILE A 27 -8.45 0.20 -1.25
CA ILE A 27 -8.39 1.61 -1.65
C ILE A 27 -8.85 1.80 -3.09
N GLN A 28 -8.45 0.90 -3.98
CA GLN A 28 -8.87 0.88 -5.38
C GLN A 28 -10.38 0.64 -5.52
N PHE A 29 -10.95 -0.25 -4.72
CA PHE A 29 -12.39 -0.48 -4.68
C PHE A 29 -13.16 0.74 -4.18
N GLU A 30 -12.73 1.31 -3.05
CA GLU A 30 -13.43 2.43 -2.39
C GLU A 30 -13.33 3.75 -3.16
N LEU A 31 -12.14 4.06 -3.72
CA LEU A 31 -11.89 5.34 -4.39
C LEU A 31 -12.01 5.27 -5.91
N GLY A 32 -12.00 4.07 -6.49
CA GLY A 32 -11.89 3.88 -7.94
C GLY A 32 -10.52 4.30 -8.52
N VAL A 33 -9.50 4.53 -7.68
CA VAL A 33 -8.16 4.85 -8.17
C VAL A 33 -7.64 3.73 -9.07
N ALA A 34 -6.95 4.08 -10.17
CA ALA A 34 -6.43 3.14 -11.16
C ALA A 34 -7.48 2.33 -11.97
N THR A 35 -8.80 2.49 -11.76
CA THR A 35 -9.82 1.66 -12.44
C THR A 35 -10.26 2.16 -13.83
N GLN A 36 -9.56 3.13 -14.43
CA GLN A 36 -9.88 3.63 -15.78
C GLN A 36 -8.66 3.53 -16.71
N CYS A 37 -7.82 4.55 -16.77
CA CYS A 37 -6.64 4.53 -17.66
C CYS A 37 -5.41 3.83 -17.05
N GLY A 38 -5.44 3.51 -15.75
CA GLY A 38 -4.36 2.85 -15.01
C GLY A 38 -3.09 3.68 -14.77
N GLN A 39 -2.90 4.81 -15.45
CA GLN A 39 -1.64 5.57 -15.42
C GLN A 39 -1.21 6.08 -14.03
N CYS A 40 -2.16 6.23 -13.10
CA CYS A 40 -1.88 6.65 -11.74
C CYS A 40 -1.45 5.52 -10.79
N GLU A 41 -1.51 4.24 -11.20
CA GLU A 41 -1.36 3.10 -10.29
C GLU A 41 -0.03 3.12 -9.52
N GLY A 42 1.09 3.28 -10.22
CA GLY A 42 2.41 3.32 -9.58
C GLY A 42 2.51 4.42 -8.51
N CYS A 43 2.10 5.64 -8.86
CA CYS A 43 2.08 6.77 -7.93
C CYS A 43 1.15 6.53 -6.73
N ALA A 44 -0.01 5.92 -6.94
CA ALA A 44 -0.94 5.59 -5.87
C ALA A 44 -0.37 4.52 -4.92
N ARG A 45 0.29 3.47 -5.45
CA ARG A 45 0.96 2.42 -4.67
C ARG A 45 2.11 2.99 -3.83
N GLU A 46 2.95 3.85 -4.41
CA GLU A 46 4.03 4.51 -3.67
C GLU A 46 3.52 5.27 -2.44
N ILE A 47 2.38 5.95 -2.54
CA ILE A 47 1.77 6.66 -1.40
C ILE A 47 1.32 5.68 -0.31
N VAL A 48 0.74 4.54 -0.70
CA VAL A 48 0.34 3.48 0.25
C VAL A 48 1.57 2.93 0.97
N ASP A 49 2.63 2.58 0.24
CA ASP A 49 3.87 2.03 0.80
C ASP A 49 4.57 3.00 1.76
N GLN A 50 4.59 4.29 1.42
CA GLN A 50 5.12 5.35 2.30
C GLN A 50 4.31 5.46 3.60
N CYS A 51 2.98 5.29 3.54
CA CYS A 51 2.12 5.33 4.72
C CYS A 51 2.29 4.10 5.62
N CYS A 52 2.47 2.91 5.03
CA CYS A 52 2.70 1.67 5.76
C CYS A 52 4.08 1.64 6.43
N SER A 53 5.11 2.17 5.75
CA SER A 53 6.49 2.24 6.28
C SER A 53 6.64 3.26 7.43
N SER A 54 5.75 4.24 7.51
CA SER A 54 5.78 5.31 8.52
C SER A 54 5.00 4.98 9.80
N GLN A 55 4.40 3.80 9.91
CA GLN A 55 3.73 3.42 11.15
C GLN A 55 4.76 3.06 12.22
N PRO A 56 4.74 3.69 13.41
CA PRO A 56 5.52 3.20 14.54
C PRO A 56 4.98 1.80 14.85
N VAL A 57 5.75 0.78 14.49
CA VAL A 57 5.46 -0.62 14.79
C VAL A 57 5.34 -0.73 16.30
N ALA A 58 4.11 -0.82 16.81
CA ALA A 58 3.86 -1.39 18.13
C ALA A 58 4.21 -2.88 18.02
N ALA A 59 5.50 -3.17 18.23
CA ALA A 59 6.07 -4.49 18.11
C ALA A 59 5.56 -5.40 19.23
N ILE A 60 4.41 -6.04 19.01
CA ILE A 60 4.15 -7.35 19.60
C ILE A 60 4.71 -8.40 18.65
N ARG A 61 5.95 -8.82 18.92
CA ARG A 61 6.59 -9.96 18.27
C ARG A 61 6.09 -11.23 18.95
N ASP A 62 4.99 -11.80 18.48
CA ASP A 62 4.75 -13.23 18.72
C ASP A 62 5.54 -14.01 17.67
N GLY A 63 6.61 -14.64 18.15
CA GLY A 63 7.53 -15.41 17.32
C GLY A 63 6.82 -16.64 16.75
N VAL A 64 6.64 -16.66 15.43
CA VAL A 64 6.55 -17.91 14.68
C VAL A 64 7.74 -17.98 13.74
N ALA A 65 8.70 -18.81 14.13
CA ALA A 65 9.87 -19.15 13.36
C ALA A 65 9.47 -20.13 12.26
N THR A 66 9.44 -19.67 11.00
CA THR A 66 9.60 -20.59 9.86
C THR A 66 11.04 -20.47 9.36
N ARG A 67 11.88 -21.34 9.92
CA ARG A 67 13.09 -21.81 9.26
C ARG A 67 12.67 -22.36 7.90
N THR A 68 13.20 -21.79 6.81
CA THR A 68 13.47 -22.62 5.63
C THR A 68 14.90 -22.34 5.22
N ASP A 69 15.69 -23.36 5.49
CA ASP A 69 17.09 -23.49 5.19
C ASP A 69 17.20 -23.69 3.66
N VAL A 70 17.96 -22.85 2.95
CA VAL A 70 18.47 -23.20 1.62
C VAL A 70 19.97 -22.97 1.61
N SER A 71 20.68 -24.10 1.66
CA SER A 71 22.13 -24.23 1.53
C SER A 71 22.55 -23.94 0.07
N PRO A 72 23.59 -23.13 -0.20
CA PRO A 72 24.13 -23.02 -1.55
C PRO A 72 25.05 -24.20 -1.84
N ALA A 73 24.71 -24.94 -2.90
CA ALA A 73 25.56 -25.95 -3.50
C ALA A 73 26.84 -25.32 -4.08
N ALA A 74 27.98 -25.92 -3.77
CA ALA A 74 29.24 -25.78 -4.50
C ALA A 74 29.96 -27.14 -4.48
#